data_AF-W7MLB8-F1
#
_entry.id   AF-W7MLB8-F1
#
_cell.length_a   1.000
_cell.length_b   1.000
_cell.length_c   1.000
_cell.angle_alpha   90.00
_cell.angle_beta   90.00
_cell.angle_gamma   90.00
#
_symmetry.space_group_name_H-M   'P 1'
#
loop_
_entity.id
_entity.type
_entity.pdbx_description
1 polymer ?
#
loop_
_entity_poly.entity_id
_entity_poly.type
_entity_poly.pdbx_seq_one_letter_code
_entity_poly.pdbx_strand_id
1 'polypeptide(L)'
;MTSDDDDSESEGDPTSSFKNLNALEIAAIADAKRFLSQHIVQKIITAIWSGDIVFWDSLSVHSTKKVRFYNPRTADPFSRLRVPKYLKSWEVLFFCIFLALYYAVLIVRDESRITIPEVILFLWIAAFFYDELSEWLDAGSIFYATDIWNLFDMIMIAIGFTFAILRIIGIVQNKPELNDLAFDILALEALFMIPRIFSILSLSPAWGTLIPCLKEMGKDFFKYMVLVVVVYCGFLTTFSLVGRNVFAFKSMAWILTKIFYGSAPIGFEIMNQIDPFFGPPLMIIFITLSSFLLMGSLTGMLSNSFSRVITHAKEEYLYVYSVYVLEASTSNRLTHFYPPFNLLALVLFRPWRLFFTADEKFRAGRIMLLKATHWPIVGIIKLYEMYRKPGAVEDEFAGFKGPSRSSRRNGRHAIAQKRSESNIGGQTLSPRGRANGRSIEVREDDVDAPTAMEVQLTELNRKIDQLTAVITTMQEKQASGNGSGSSSTGTTPA
;
A
#
# COMPACT_ATOMS: atom_id res chain seq x y z
N MET A 1 3.69 0.02 -62.31
CA MET A 1 2.49 0.87 -62.43
C MET A 1 1.36 0.07 -61.80
N THR A 2 1.24 0.11 -60.45
CA THR A 2 0.41 1.07 -59.66
C THR A 2 -1.05 0.94 -60.07
N SER A 3 -1.99 0.53 -59.22
CA SER A 3 -2.36 1.08 -57.89
C SER A 3 -3.23 0.04 -57.14
N ASP A 4 -3.05 -0.21 -55.84
CA ASP A 4 -3.62 0.57 -54.70
C ASP A 4 -5.16 0.62 -54.81
N ASP A 5 -5.99 0.12 -53.90
CA ASP A 5 -5.98 0.11 -52.44
C ASP A 5 -6.86 -1.03 -51.91
N ASP A 6 -6.36 -1.86 -50.99
CA ASP A 6 -7.19 -2.53 -49.97
C ASP A 6 -6.35 -2.88 -48.73
N ASP A 7 -5.33 -2.05 -48.45
CA ASP A 7 -4.76 -1.90 -47.11
C ASP A 7 -5.77 -1.09 -46.28
N SER A 8 -6.90 -1.73 -45.97
CA SER A 8 -7.64 -1.36 -44.78
C SER A 8 -6.74 -1.72 -43.60
N GLU A 9 -6.04 -0.71 -43.08
CA GLU A 9 -5.45 -0.71 -41.77
C GLU A 9 -6.46 -1.37 -40.81
N SER A 10 -6.21 -2.63 -40.46
CA SER A 10 -6.83 -3.24 -39.30
C SER A 10 -6.34 -2.42 -38.11
N GLU A 11 -7.02 -1.33 -37.81
CA GLU A 11 -7.05 -0.73 -36.48
C GLU A 11 -7.17 -1.90 -35.51
N GLY A 12 -6.05 -2.25 -34.87
CA GLY A 12 -5.99 -3.42 -34.01
C GLY A 12 -7.10 -3.29 -33.00
N ASP A 13 -8.08 -4.20 -33.05
CA ASP A 13 -9.26 -4.19 -32.19
C ASP A 13 -8.82 -3.82 -30.76
N PRO A 14 -9.21 -2.65 -30.22
CA PRO A 14 -8.73 -2.18 -28.93
C PRO A 14 -9.15 -3.12 -27.79
N THR A 15 -10.12 -4.01 -28.04
CA THR A 15 -10.57 -5.04 -27.10
C THR A 15 -9.70 -6.30 -27.09
N SER A 16 -8.83 -6.49 -28.09
CA SER A 16 -7.91 -7.63 -28.18
C SER A 16 -6.98 -7.72 -26.96
N SER A 17 -6.52 -6.58 -26.44
CA SER A 17 -5.70 -6.48 -25.21
C SER A 17 -6.45 -6.93 -23.95
N PHE A 18 -7.79 -6.89 -23.95
CA PHE A 18 -8.62 -7.24 -22.80
C PHE A 18 -9.19 -8.67 -22.84
N LYS A 19 -9.00 -9.40 -23.94
CA LYS A 19 -9.65 -10.69 -24.22
C LYS A 19 -9.29 -11.82 -23.24
N ASN A 20 -8.17 -11.69 -22.51
CA ASN A 20 -7.69 -12.69 -21.53
C ASN A 20 -7.72 -12.18 -20.08
N LEU A 21 -8.28 -10.99 -19.85
CA LEU A 21 -8.28 -10.34 -18.54
C LEU A 21 -9.58 -10.58 -17.79
N ASN A 22 -9.48 -10.67 -16.47
CA ASN A 22 -10.64 -10.77 -15.60
C ASN A 22 -11.28 -9.37 -15.40
N ALA A 23 -12.55 -9.31 -14.99
CA ALA A 23 -13.25 -8.02 -14.82
C ALA A 23 -12.58 -7.07 -13.80
N LEU A 24 -11.88 -7.61 -12.79
CA LEU A 24 -11.12 -6.82 -11.81
C LEU A 24 -9.82 -6.27 -12.43
N GLU A 25 -9.14 -7.03 -13.28
CA GLU A 25 -7.95 -6.63 -14.04
C GLU A 25 -8.31 -5.53 -15.04
N ILE A 26 -9.45 -5.67 -15.73
CA ILE A 26 -9.97 -4.61 -16.62
C ILE A 26 -10.29 -3.36 -15.81
N ALA A 27 -10.93 -3.50 -14.64
CA ALA A 27 -11.22 -2.37 -13.76
C ALA A 27 -9.96 -1.68 -13.22
N ALA A 28 -8.89 -2.43 -12.96
CA ALA A 28 -7.59 -1.90 -12.58
C ALA A 28 -6.94 -1.10 -13.72
N ILE A 29 -6.91 -1.66 -14.94
CA ILE A 29 -6.33 -0.99 -16.12
C ILE A 29 -7.15 0.25 -16.52
N ALA A 30 -8.47 0.22 -16.34
CA ALA A 30 -9.37 1.32 -16.66
C ALA A 30 -9.47 2.39 -15.55
N ASP A 31 -8.62 2.34 -14.52
CA ASP A 31 -8.62 3.29 -13.39
C ASP A 31 -10.01 3.45 -12.72
N ALA A 32 -10.77 2.36 -12.60
CA ALA A 32 -12.12 2.38 -12.05
C ALA A 32 -12.12 2.43 -10.49
N LYS A 33 -11.56 3.51 -9.93
CA LYS A 33 -11.32 3.69 -8.48
C LYS A 33 -12.57 3.47 -7.62
N ARG A 34 -13.71 4.03 -8.03
CA ARG A 34 -14.99 3.91 -7.32
C ARG A 34 -15.56 2.49 -7.32
N PHE A 35 -15.28 1.70 -8.35
CA PHE A 35 -15.72 0.31 -8.42
C PHE A 35 -14.85 -0.55 -7.52
N LEU A 36 -13.52 -0.38 -7.60
CA LEU A 36 -12.57 -1.12 -6.77
C LEU A 36 -12.70 -0.76 -5.28
N SER A 37 -13.10 0.46 -4.93
CA SER A 37 -13.32 0.87 -3.54
C SER A 37 -14.60 0.31 -2.90
N GLN A 38 -15.49 -0.34 -3.67
CA GLN A 38 -16.72 -0.92 -3.13
C GLN A 38 -16.43 -2.06 -2.15
N HIS A 39 -17.17 -2.11 -1.05
CA HIS A 39 -16.96 -3.10 0.01
C HIS A 39 -17.04 -4.56 -0.49
N ILE A 40 -17.95 -4.85 -1.41
CA ILE A 40 -18.12 -6.19 -2.00
C ILE A 40 -16.89 -6.60 -2.81
N VAL A 41 -16.36 -5.67 -3.61
CA VAL A 41 -15.16 -5.88 -4.42
C VAL A 41 -13.93 -6.03 -3.51
N GLN A 42 -13.81 -5.20 -2.47
CA GLN A 42 -12.75 -5.31 -1.46
C GLN A 42 -12.80 -6.62 -0.68
N LYS A 43 -13.97 -7.20 -0.42
CA LYS A 43 -14.07 -8.54 0.20
C LYS A 43 -13.48 -9.62 -0.70
N ILE A 44 -13.71 -9.54 -2.01
CA ILE A 44 -13.12 -10.48 -3.00
C ILE A 44 -11.60 -10.28 -3.08
N ILE A 45 -11.12 -9.04 -3.14
CA ILE A 45 -9.68 -8.74 -3.16
C ILE A 45 -9.00 -9.24 -1.89
N THR A 46 -9.63 -9.06 -0.73
CA THR A 46 -9.13 -9.57 0.54
C THR A 46 -9.04 -11.10 0.55
N ALA A 47 -10.01 -11.79 -0.08
CA ALA A 47 -9.97 -13.24 -0.26
C ALA A 47 -8.86 -13.71 -1.23
N ILE A 48 -8.49 -12.89 -2.22
CA ILE A 48 -7.31 -13.15 -3.08
C ILE A 48 -6.02 -12.93 -2.27
N TRP A 49 -5.96 -11.86 -1.47
CA TRP A 49 -4.82 -11.57 -0.60
C TRP A 49 -4.55 -12.66 0.43
N SER A 50 -5.60 -13.18 1.10
CA SER A 50 -5.50 -14.29 2.07
C SER A 50 -5.16 -15.62 1.41
N GLY A 51 -5.40 -15.76 0.10
CA GLY A 51 -5.21 -16.99 -0.66
C GLY A 51 -6.40 -17.93 -0.61
N ASP A 52 -7.59 -17.46 -0.23
CA ASP A 52 -8.83 -18.26 -0.28
C ASP A 52 -9.33 -18.45 -1.72
N ILE A 53 -9.06 -17.46 -2.59
CA ILE A 53 -9.26 -17.54 -4.03
C ILE A 53 -7.89 -17.65 -4.71
N VAL A 54 -7.70 -18.70 -5.51
CA VAL A 54 -6.44 -18.96 -6.22
C VAL A 54 -6.72 -19.19 -7.71
N PHE A 55 -5.85 -18.66 -8.57
CA PHE A 55 -5.98 -18.78 -10.02
C PHE A 55 -5.36 -20.06 -10.61
N TRP A 56 -4.52 -20.75 -9.84
CA TRP A 56 -3.86 -22.00 -10.25
C TRP A 56 -3.79 -23.02 -9.11
N ASP A 57 -4.12 -24.26 -9.44
CA ASP A 57 -4.24 -25.39 -8.49
C ASP A 57 -2.91 -26.14 -8.29
N SER A 58 -2.05 -26.13 -9.32
CA SER A 58 -0.76 -26.83 -9.30
C SER A 58 0.36 -26.04 -9.97
N LEU A 59 1.59 -26.28 -9.50
CA LEU A 59 2.82 -25.82 -10.13
C LEU A 59 3.22 -26.78 -11.27
N SER A 60 2.41 -26.82 -12.33
CA SER A 60 2.65 -27.66 -13.50
C SER A 60 2.73 -26.84 -14.79
N VAL A 61 3.48 -27.37 -15.76
CA VAL A 61 3.72 -26.79 -17.09
C VAL A 61 2.42 -26.51 -17.86
N HIS A 62 1.37 -27.29 -17.60
CA HIS A 62 0.08 -27.24 -18.28
C HIS A 62 -1.04 -26.61 -17.44
N SER A 63 -0.70 -25.90 -16.36
CA SER A 63 -1.69 -25.26 -15.48
C SER A 63 -2.33 -24.05 -16.16
N THR A 64 -3.65 -24.08 -16.36
CA THR A 64 -4.41 -22.97 -16.97
C THR A 64 -4.95 -22.02 -15.90
N LYS A 65 -4.95 -20.71 -16.19
CA LYS A 65 -5.51 -19.66 -15.31
C LYS A 65 -7.03 -19.91 -15.18
N LYS A 66 -7.48 -20.34 -14.00
CA LYS A 66 -8.91 -20.54 -13.71
C LYS A 66 -9.18 -20.19 -12.25
N VAL A 67 -10.12 -19.29 -12.02
CA VAL A 67 -10.57 -18.91 -10.67
C VAL A 67 -11.16 -20.15 -9.97
N ARG A 68 -10.60 -20.50 -8.81
CA ARG A 68 -11.08 -21.58 -7.96
C ARG A 68 -10.99 -21.17 -6.50
N PHE A 69 -11.91 -21.70 -5.69
CA PHE A 69 -11.78 -21.64 -4.23
C PHE A 69 -10.71 -22.64 -3.79
N TYR A 70 -9.82 -22.22 -2.90
CA TYR A 70 -8.77 -23.07 -2.38
C TYR A 70 -9.36 -24.22 -1.56
N ASN A 71 -8.89 -25.44 -1.81
CA ASN A 71 -9.24 -26.61 -1.03
C ASN A 71 -7.95 -27.24 -0.45
N PRO A 72 -7.74 -27.20 0.87
CA PRO A 72 -6.53 -27.72 1.52
C PRO A 72 -6.23 -29.20 1.25
N ARG A 73 -7.24 -29.98 0.83
CA ARG A 73 -7.12 -31.43 0.63
C ARG A 73 -6.66 -31.83 -0.77
N THR A 74 -6.87 -30.98 -1.77
CA THR A 74 -6.60 -31.31 -3.18
C THR A 74 -5.52 -30.44 -3.82
N ALA A 75 -5.26 -29.26 -3.26
CA ALA A 75 -4.30 -28.31 -3.79
C ALA A 75 -2.85 -28.69 -3.46
N ASP A 76 -1.93 -28.43 -4.39
CA ASP A 76 -0.49 -28.60 -4.18
C ASP A 76 0.01 -27.58 -3.13
N PRO A 77 0.75 -27.95 -2.07
CA PRO A 77 1.29 -27.00 -1.10
C PRO A 77 2.11 -25.87 -1.72
N PHE A 78 2.76 -26.10 -2.85
CA PHE A 78 3.54 -25.08 -3.58
C PHE A 78 2.68 -24.01 -4.26
N SER A 79 1.37 -24.25 -4.45
CA SER A 79 0.44 -23.23 -4.96
C SER A 79 0.33 -22.03 -4.02
N ARG A 80 0.55 -22.23 -2.71
CA ARG A 80 0.52 -21.19 -1.68
C ARG A 80 1.60 -20.12 -1.87
N LEU A 81 2.71 -20.44 -2.52
CA LEU A 81 3.75 -19.45 -2.81
C LEU A 81 3.26 -18.33 -3.76
N ARG A 82 2.16 -18.52 -4.49
CA ARG A 82 1.57 -17.45 -5.33
C ARG A 82 0.67 -16.48 -4.57
N VAL A 83 0.39 -16.78 -3.31
CA VAL A 83 -0.52 -15.93 -2.52
C VAL A 83 0.19 -14.60 -2.23
N PRO A 84 -0.40 -13.45 -2.61
CA PRO A 84 0.22 -12.13 -2.46
C PRO A 84 0.71 -11.84 -1.03
N LYS A 85 -0.03 -12.30 0.00
CA LYS A 85 0.36 -12.14 1.40
C LYS A 85 1.72 -12.77 1.72
N TYR A 86 1.98 -13.99 1.23
CA TYR A 86 3.24 -14.67 1.51
C TYR A 86 4.39 -14.10 0.68
N LEU A 87 4.10 -13.74 -0.59
CA LEU A 87 5.03 -13.00 -1.45
C LEU A 87 5.54 -11.74 -0.74
N LYS A 88 4.62 -10.92 -0.24
CA LYS A 88 4.96 -9.69 0.45
C LYS A 88 5.64 -9.93 1.79
N SER A 89 5.21 -10.93 2.54
CA SER A 89 5.88 -11.31 3.80
C SER A 89 7.34 -11.72 3.57
N TRP A 90 7.62 -12.39 2.45
CA TRP A 90 8.99 -12.74 2.07
C TRP A 90 9.82 -11.51 1.68
N GLU A 91 9.26 -10.60 0.89
CA GLU A 91 9.90 -9.33 0.53
C GLU A 91 10.28 -8.52 1.80
N VAL A 92 9.37 -8.45 2.76
CA VAL A 92 9.61 -7.81 4.08
C VAL A 92 10.74 -8.50 4.83
N LEU A 93 10.73 -9.84 4.90
CA LEU A 93 11.78 -10.60 5.57
C LEU A 93 13.15 -10.38 4.90
N PHE A 94 13.19 -10.44 3.57
CA PHE A 94 14.40 -10.17 2.78
C PHE A 94 14.95 -8.78 3.08
N PHE A 95 14.08 -7.77 3.11
CA PHE A 95 14.44 -6.39 3.45
C PHE A 95 14.93 -6.25 4.91
N CYS A 96 14.28 -6.91 5.88
CA CYS A 96 14.74 -6.90 7.27
C CYS A 96 16.14 -7.50 7.43
N ILE A 97 16.42 -8.60 6.72
CA ILE A 97 17.76 -9.21 6.71
C ILE A 97 18.76 -8.27 6.03
N PHE A 98 18.37 -7.66 4.91
CA PHE A 98 19.20 -6.67 4.20
C PHE A 98 19.59 -5.50 5.11
N LEU A 99 18.62 -4.94 5.82
CA LEU A 99 18.82 -3.86 6.79
C LEU A 99 19.73 -4.29 7.95
N ALA A 100 19.55 -5.51 8.46
CA ALA A 100 20.42 -6.04 9.53
C ALA A 100 21.87 -6.23 9.05
N LEU A 101 22.06 -6.73 7.82
CA LEU A 101 23.38 -6.89 7.20
C LEU A 101 24.04 -5.53 6.95
N TYR A 102 23.27 -4.56 6.45
CA TYR A 102 23.72 -3.18 6.26
C TYR A 102 24.30 -2.58 7.54
N TYR A 103 23.52 -2.64 8.64
CA TYR A 103 24.00 -2.15 9.93
C TYR A 103 25.17 -2.96 10.47
N ALA A 104 25.18 -4.29 10.29
CA ALA A 104 26.29 -5.12 10.72
C ALA A 104 27.61 -4.73 10.03
N VAL A 105 27.58 -4.45 8.71
CA VAL A 105 28.76 -4.00 7.95
C VAL A 105 29.23 -2.62 8.43
N LEU A 106 28.31 -1.68 8.64
CA LEU A 106 28.66 -0.34 9.11
C LEU A 106 29.19 -0.30 10.55
N ILE A 107 28.72 -1.20 11.42
CA ILE A 107 29.19 -1.27 12.82
C ILE A 107 30.57 -1.93 12.90
N VAL A 108 30.80 -3.03 12.16
CA VAL A 108 32.08 -3.73 12.19
C VAL A 108 33.19 -2.90 11.54
N ARG A 109 32.89 -2.21 10.43
CA ARG A 109 33.79 -1.32 9.66
C ARG A 109 35.27 -1.74 9.74
N ASP A 110 35.61 -2.85 9.09
CA ASP A 110 37.01 -3.26 8.94
C ASP A 110 37.52 -2.81 7.57
N GLU A 111 38.46 -1.87 7.54
CA GLU A 111 38.98 -1.31 6.29
C GLU A 111 40.02 -2.20 5.61
N SER A 112 40.60 -3.16 6.34
CA SER A 112 41.77 -3.93 5.92
C SER A 112 41.43 -5.24 5.20
N ARG A 113 40.27 -5.83 5.50
CA ARG A 113 39.85 -7.13 4.97
C ARG A 113 38.36 -7.14 4.67
N ILE A 114 37.97 -7.95 3.68
CA ILE A 114 36.56 -8.21 3.43
C ILE A 114 36.03 -9.09 4.56
N THR A 115 35.12 -8.54 5.35
CA THR A 115 34.47 -9.26 6.44
C THR A 115 33.41 -10.22 5.91
N ILE A 116 33.08 -11.26 6.69
CA ILE A 116 31.98 -12.18 6.35
C ILE A 116 30.65 -11.44 6.10
N PRO A 117 30.21 -10.49 6.95
CA PRO A 117 28.98 -9.73 6.68
C PRO A 117 29.07 -8.90 5.39
N GLU A 118 30.24 -8.37 4.99
CA GLU A 118 30.40 -7.70 3.69
C GLU A 118 30.17 -8.66 2.52
N VAL A 119 30.71 -9.88 2.58
CA VAL A 119 30.49 -10.89 1.52
C VAL A 119 29.00 -11.23 1.41
N ILE A 120 28.31 -11.41 2.54
CA ILE A 120 26.88 -11.71 2.55
C ILE A 120 26.10 -10.50 2.02
N LEU A 121 26.48 -9.26 2.39
CA LEU A 121 25.86 -8.04 1.89
C LEU A 121 26.02 -7.92 0.36
N PHE A 122 27.19 -8.24 -0.20
CA PHE A 122 27.38 -8.24 -1.66
C PHE A 122 26.45 -9.24 -2.37
N LEU A 123 26.27 -10.44 -1.79
CA LEU A 123 25.30 -11.41 -2.31
C LEU A 123 23.86 -10.86 -2.22
N TRP A 124 23.54 -10.14 -1.15
CA TRP A 124 22.22 -9.53 -0.97
C TRP A 124 21.95 -8.41 -1.97
N ILE A 125 22.92 -7.51 -2.18
CA ILE A 125 22.84 -6.43 -3.19
C ILE A 125 22.70 -7.02 -4.59
N ALA A 126 23.48 -8.05 -4.92
CA ALA A 126 23.39 -8.72 -6.21
C ALA A 126 22.03 -9.41 -6.41
N ALA A 127 21.49 -10.03 -5.36
CA ALA A 127 20.17 -10.65 -5.39
C ALA A 127 19.07 -9.61 -5.58
N PHE A 128 19.14 -8.50 -4.85
CA PHE A 128 18.20 -7.39 -4.95
C PHE A 128 18.24 -6.77 -6.35
N PHE A 129 19.43 -6.49 -6.89
CA PHE A 129 19.59 -5.99 -8.25
C PHE A 129 18.99 -6.92 -9.29
N TYR A 130 19.24 -8.23 -9.18
CA TYR A 130 18.71 -9.17 -10.17
C TYR A 130 17.19 -9.27 -10.12
N ASP A 131 16.60 -9.21 -8.92
CA ASP A 131 15.14 -9.19 -8.75
C ASP A 131 14.54 -7.96 -9.45
N GLU A 132 15.08 -6.79 -9.14
CA GLU A 132 14.62 -5.50 -9.68
C GLU A 132 14.79 -5.42 -11.20
N LEU A 133 15.93 -5.89 -11.71
CA LEU A 133 16.21 -5.93 -13.14
C LEU A 133 15.23 -6.87 -13.87
N SER A 134 14.87 -7.99 -13.25
CA SER A 134 13.93 -8.94 -13.82
C SER A 134 12.52 -8.35 -13.87
N GLU A 135 12.08 -7.68 -12.80
CA GLU A 135 10.80 -6.99 -12.76
C GLU A 135 10.75 -5.84 -13.78
N TRP A 136 11.83 -5.09 -13.95
CA TRP A 136 11.93 -4.03 -14.95
C TRP A 136 11.84 -4.54 -16.40
N LEU A 137 12.45 -5.70 -16.69
CA LEU A 137 12.39 -6.33 -18.02
C LEU A 137 11.01 -6.92 -18.33
N ASP A 138 10.32 -7.47 -17.34
CA ASP A 138 9.01 -8.10 -17.51
C ASP A 138 7.87 -7.07 -17.58
N ALA A 139 7.93 -5.98 -16.81
CA ALA A 139 6.88 -4.95 -16.75
C ALA A 139 7.04 -3.81 -17.79
N GLY A 140 8.25 -3.62 -18.33
CA GLY A 140 8.59 -2.50 -19.21
C GLY A 140 8.85 -1.19 -18.46
N SER A 141 9.66 -0.32 -19.05
CA SER A 141 10.21 0.88 -18.39
C SER A 141 9.19 1.93 -17.95
N ILE A 142 8.00 1.95 -18.55
CA ILE A 142 6.99 2.99 -18.34
C ILE A 142 6.17 2.76 -17.05
N PHE A 143 5.79 1.52 -16.76
CA PHE A 143 5.03 1.20 -15.54
C PHE A 143 5.90 1.31 -14.29
N TYR A 144 7.16 0.89 -14.40
CA TYR A 144 8.12 0.89 -13.31
C TYR A 144 8.41 2.28 -12.72
N ALA A 145 8.42 3.33 -13.55
CA ALA A 145 8.67 4.71 -13.13
C ALA A 145 7.47 5.38 -12.43
N THR A 146 6.32 4.70 -12.34
CA THR A 146 5.09 5.27 -11.77
C THR A 146 5.00 5.09 -10.25
N ASP A 147 5.65 4.04 -9.70
CA ASP A 147 5.80 3.85 -8.27
C ASP A 147 7.01 4.64 -7.74
N ILE A 148 6.79 5.42 -6.69
CA ILE A 148 7.84 6.21 -6.05
C ILE A 148 8.85 5.30 -5.36
N TRP A 149 8.46 4.11 -4.89
CA TRP A 149 9.35 3.21 -4.16
C TRP A 149 10.41 2.58 -5.05
N ASN A 150 10.05 2.27 -6.28
CA ASN A 150 10.96 1.78 -7.31
C ASN A 150 12.11 2.77 -7.57
N LEU A 151 11.85 4.09 -7.49
CA LEU A 151 12.90 5.10 -7.58
C LEU A 151 13.90 4.98 -6.41
N PHE A 152 13.42 4.76 -5.20
CA PHE A 152 14.29 4.53 -4.03
C PHE A 152 15.12 3.26 -4.22
N ASP A 153 14.52 2.19 -4.75
CA ASP A 153 15.20 0.92 -5.01
C ASP A 153 16.33 1.07 -6.05
N MET A 154 16.07 1.79 -7.15
CA MET A 154 17.11 2.09 -8.15
C MET A 154 18.27 2.91 -7.58
N ILE A 155 17.99 3.86 -6.69
CA ILE A 155 19.02 4.65 -6.02
C ILE A 155 19.83 3.77 -5.04
N MET A 156 19.17 2.92 -4.26
CA MET A 156 19.84 1.97 -3.36
C MET A 156 20.75 1.02 -4.14
N ILE A 157 20.27 0.47 -5.26
CA ILE A 157 21.07 -0.37 -6.16
C ILE A 157 22.30 0.39 -6.67
N ALA A 158 22.14 1.65 -7.11
CA ALA A 158 23.24 2.46 -7.60
C ALA A 158 24.30 2.75 -6.53
N ILE A 159 23.87 3.07 -5.30
CA ILE A 159 24.77 3.26 -4.15
C ILE A 159 25.48 1.96 -3.80
N GLY A 160 24.75 0.84 -3.72
CA GLY A 160 25.31 -0.48 -3.42
C GLY A 160 26.34 -0.95 -4.46
N PHE A 161 26.11 -0.70 -5.75
CA PHE A 161 27.11 -0.97 -6.80
C PHE A 161 28.34 -0.07 -6.69
N THR A 162 28.13 1.22 -6.42
CA THR A 162 29.24 2.17 -6.24
C THR A 162 30.12 1.75 -5.07
N PHE A 163 29.50 1.38 -3.95
CA PHE A 163 30.18 0.79 -2.79
C PHE A 163 30.97 -0.47 -3.17
N ALA A 164 30.34 -1.44 -3.85
CA ALA A 164 31.01 -2.68 -4.23
C ALA A 164 32.22 -2.45 -5.15
N ILE A 165 32.08 -1.58 -6.15
CA ILE A 165 33.17 -1.23 -7.07
C ILE A 165 34.33 -0.55 -6.33
N LEU A 166 34.03 0.47 -5.52
CA LEU A 166 35.06 1.19 -4.77
C LEU A 166 35.77 0.28 -3.77
N ARG A 167 35.03 -0.61 -3.11
CA ARG A 167 35.59 -1.58 -2.16
C ARG A 167 36.54 -2.57 -2.83
N ILE A 168 36.16 -3.10 -4.00
CA ILE A 168 37.03 -3.99 -4.78
C ILE A 168 38.29 -3.25 -5.25
N ILE A 169 38.15 -2.03 -5.78
CA ILE A 169 39.28 -1.22 -6.26
C ILE A 169 40.21 -0.83 -5.10
N GLY A 170 39.65 -0.40 -3.97
CA GLY A 170 40.41 0.02 -2.79
C GLY A 170 41.27 -1.10 -2.21
N ILE A 171 40.76 -2.33 -2.21
CA ILE A 171 41.52 -3.51 -1.78
C ILE A 171 42.58 -3.91 -2.82
N VAL A 172 42.22 -3.97 -4.11
CA VAL A 172 43.18 -4.36 -5.16
C VAL A 172 44.32 -3.37 -5.29
N GLN A 173 44.06 -2.08 -5.12
CA GLN A 173 45.07 -1.01 -5.20
C GLN A 173 45.74 -0.71 -3.84
N ASN A 174 45.33 -1.38 -2.75
CA ASN A 174 45.76 -1.09 -1.37
C ASN A 174 45.69 0.41 -1.01
N LYS A 175 44.60 1.08 -1.42
CA LYS A 175 44.36 2.50 -1.13
C LYS A 175 43.31 2.63 -0.03
N PRO A 176 43.71 2.94 1.23
CA PRO A 176 42.76 3.03 2.35
C PRO A 176 41.73 4.15 2.14
N GLU A 177 42.11 5.26 1.48
CA GLU A 177 41.21 6.38 1.17
C GLU A 177 39.99 5.96 0.34
N LEU A 178 40.15 5.00 -0.59
CA LEU A 178 39.04 4.48 -1.39
C LEU A 178 38.11 3.58 -0.57
N ASN A 179 38.66 2.90 0.45
CA ASN A 179 37.87 2.09 1.36
C ASN A 179 37.04 2.97 2.31
N ASP A 180 37.63 4.05 2.84
CA ASP A 180 36.91 5.06 3.62
C ASP A 180 35.77 5.67 2.83
N LEU A 181 36.07 6.12 1.60
CA LEU A 181 35.05 6.68 0.72
C LEU A 181 33.93 5.67 0.40
N ALA A 182 34.27 4.38 0.25
CA ALA A 182 33.27 3.34 0.03
C ALA A 182 32.31 3.23 1.23
N PHE A 183 32.83 3.21 2.47
CA PHE A 183 31.98 3.17 3.67
C PHE A 183 31.16 4.45 3.86
N ASP A 184 31.70 5.62 3.53
CA ASP A 184 30.96 6.88 3.57
C ASP A 184 29.80 6.88 2.55
N ILE A 185 30.01 6.33 1.35
CA ILE A 185 28.96 6.16 0.33
C ILE A 185 27.92 5.14 0.80
N LEU A 186 28.33 4.03 1.40
CA LEU A 186 27.41 3.05 2.00
C LEU A 186 26.56 3.68 3.11
N ALA A 187 27.13 4.58 3.92
CA ALA A 187 26.38 5.30 4.95
C ALA A 187 25.24 6.17 4.37
N LEU A 188 25.38 6.69 3.14
CA LEU A 188 24.32 7.42 2.45
C LEU A 188 23.12 6.53 2.09
N GLU A 189 23.30 5.21 2.01
CA GLU A 189 22.22 4.26 1.68
C GLU A 189 21.10 4.27 2.73
N ALA A 190 21.40 4.56 4.01
CA ALA A 190 20.40 4.68 5.08
C ALA A 190 19.32 5.72 4.77
N LEU A 191 19.68 6.78 4.03
CA LEU A 191 18.74 7.84 3.64
C LEU A 191 17.59 7.30 2.78
N PHE A 192 17.82 6.20 2.05
CA PHE A 192 16.84 5.57 1.18
C PHE A 192 16.26 4.28 1.78
N MET A 193 17.07 3.50 2.50
CA MET A 193 16.62 2.29 3.17
C MET A 193 15.57 2.57 4.25
N ILE A 194 15.76 3.60 5.09
CA ILE A 194 14.80 3.88 6.16
C ILE A 194 13.43 4.30 5.61
N PRO A 195 13.34 5.24 4.65
CA PRO A 195 12.07 5.52 4.00
C PRO A 195 11.45 4.32 3.30
N ARG A 196 12.25 3.39 2.74
CA ARG A 196 11.73 2.17 2.08
C ARG A 196 10.86 1.32 3.03
N ILE A 197 11.10 1.37 4.34
CA ILE A 197 10.25 0.72 5.35
C ILE A 197 8.79 1.22 5.25
N PHE A 198 8.57 2.49 4.91
CA PHE A 198 7.21 3.02 4.74
C PHE A 198 6.45 2.37 3.60
N SER A 199 7.14 1.82 2.59
CA SER A 199 6.47 1.04 1.54
C SER A 199 5.88 -0.27 2.09
N ILE A 200 6.52 -0.87 3.09
CA ILE A 200 5.95 -2.03 3.79
C ILE A 200 4.76 -1.59 4.64
N LEU A 201 4.88 -0.44 5.29
CA LEU A 201 3.79 0.14 6.06
C LEU A 201 2.63 0.59 5.18
N SER A 202 2.81 0.83 3.87
CA SER A 202 1.75 1.24 2.95
C SER A 202 0.62 0.20 2.83
N LEU A 203 0.88 -1.06 3.15
CA LEU A 203 -0.14 -2.11 3.26
C LEU A 203 -1.07 -1.94 4.46
N SER A 204 -0.66 -1.16 5.46
CA SER A 204 -1.53 -0.82 6.57
C SER A 204 -2.47 0.33 6.16
N PRO A 205 -3.77 0.27 6.50
CA PRO A 205 -4.73 1.30 6.10
C PRO A 205 -4.35 2.72 6.53
N ALA A 206 -3.69 2.88 7.69
CA ALA A 206 -3.30 4.19 8.21
C ALA A 206 -2.20 4.86 7.36
N TRP A 207 -1.13 4.14 7.05
CA TRP A 207 -0.02 4.67 6.26
C TRP A 207 -0.31 4.63 4.75
N GLY A 208 -1.08 3.65 4.29
CA GLY A 208 -1.48 3.52 2.89
C GLY A 208 -2.36 4.66 2.38
N THR A 209 -3.16 5.29 3.24
CA THR A 209 -3.91 6.52 2.90
C THR A 209 -3.06 7.78 3.00
N LEU A 210 -2.02 7.78 3.85
CA LEU A 210 -1.14 8.92 4.03
C LEU A 210 -0.19 9.15 2.85
N ILE A 211 0.33 8.09 2.23
CA ILE A 211 1.30 8.20 1.12
C ILE A 211 0.71 8.94 -0.10
N PRO A 212 -0.49 8.60 -0.61
CA PRO A 212 -1.13 9.38 -1.67
C PRO A 212 -1.37 10.84 -1.26
N CYS A 213 -1.71 11.07 0.01
CA CYS A 213 -1.91 12.41 0.55
C CYS A 213 -0.62 13.24 0.50
N LEU A 214 0.49 12.68 0.99
CA LEU A 214 1.82 13.31 0.92
C LEU A 214 2.26 13.57 -0.52
N LYS A 215 2.00 12.64 -1.45
CA LYS A 215 2.32 12.80 -2.88
C LYS A 215 1.61 14.00 -3.49
N GLU A 216 0.30 14.14 -3.26
CA GLU A 216 -0.48 15.27 -3.80
C GLU A 216 -0.14 16.59 -3.11
N MET A 217 0.03 16.59 -1.78
CA MET A 217 0.50 17.77 -1.04
C MET A 217 1.88 18.23 -1.50
N GLY A 218 2.78 17.28 -1.78
CA GLY A 218 4.12 17.55 -2.31
C GLY A 218 4.07 18.26 -3.67
N LYS A 219 3.14 17.89 -4.56
CA LYS A 219 2.95 18.61 -5.83
C LYS A 219 2.55 20.06 -5.61
N ASP A 220 1.65 20.32 -4.66
CA ASP A 220 1.24 21.68 -4.32
C ASP A 220 2.38 22.46 -3.65
N PHE A 221 3.18 21.81 -2.81
CA PHE A 221 4.40 22.36 -2.22
C PHE A 221 5.42 22.78 -3.28
N PHE A 222 5.71 21.95 -4.28
CA PHE A 222 6.66 22.30 -5.35
C PHE A 222 6.17 23.48 -6.20
N LYS A 223 4.86 23.59 -6.48
CA LYS A 223 4.29 24.77 -7.16
C LYS A 223 4.51 26.02 -6.32
N TYR A 224 4.29 25.95 -5.01
CA TYR A 224 4.52 27.07 -4.10
C TYR A 224 6.01 27.44 -3.96
N MET A 225 6.91 26.43 -3.98
CA MET A 225 8.35 26.65 -3.89
C MET A 225 8.89 27.54 -5.01
N VAL A 226 8.26 27.55 -6.20
CA VAL A 226 8.63 28.46 -7.29
C VAL A 226 8.48 29.92 -6.86
N LEU A 227 7.35 30.28 -6.23
CA LEU A 227 7.12 31.64 -5.70
C LEU A 227 8.16 32.01 -4.64
N VAL A 228 8.43 31.07 -3.73
CA VAL A 228 9.44 31.23 -2.66
C VAL A 228 10.82 31.52 -3.26
N VAL A 229 11.26 30.73 -4.23
CA VAL A 229 12.57 30.88 -4.88
C VAL A 229 12.68 32.22 -5.60
N VAL A 230 11.63 32.66 -6.31
CA VAL A 230 11.61 33.97 -6.99
C VAL A 230 11.82 35.10 -5.98
N VAL A 231 11.08 35.08 -4.88
CA VAL A 231 11.20 36.11 -3.82
C VAL A 231 12.58 36.03 -3.15
N TYR A 232 13.04 34.83 -2.80
CA TYR A 232 14.36 34.60 -2.22
C TYR A 232 15.49 35.13 -3.11
N CYS A 233 15.45 34.86 -4.42
CA CYS A 233 16.44 35.38 -5.38
C CYS A 233 16.43 36.92 -5.44
N GLY A 234 15.27 37.56 -5.36
CA GLY A 234 15.15 39.02 -5.33
C GLY A 234 15.82 39.64 -4.11
N PHE A 235 15.57 39.08 -2.92
CA PHE A 235 16.23 39.52 -1.69
C PHE A 235 17.72 39.19 -1.70
N LEU A 236 18.11 37.98 -2.12
CA LEU A 236 19.52 37.57 -2.19
C LEU A 236 20.33 38.51 -3.08
N THR A 237 19.81 38.87 -4.25
CA THR A 237 20.47 39.81 -5.16
C THR A 237 20.62 41.19 -4.51
N THR A 238 19.56 41.71 -3.89
CA THR A 238 19.58 43.02 -3.23
C THR A 238 20.59 43.06 -2.10
N PHE A 239 20.56 42.06 -1.21
CA PHE A 239 21.46 41.94 -0.08
C PHE A 239 22.91 41.75 -0.50
N SER A 240 23.16 40.96 -1.55
CA SER A 240 24.51 40.78 -2.07
C SER A 240 25.07 42.04 -2.74
N LEU A 241 24.23 42.92 -3.30
CA LEU A 241 24.68 44.17 -3.91
C LEU A 241 24.88 45.28 -2.88
N VAL A 242 23.97 45.41 -1.91
CA VAL A 242 24.08 46.37 -0.80
C VAL A 242 25.28 46.02 0.09
N GLY A 243 25.43 44.74 0.44
CA GLY A 243 26.52 44.25 1.28
C GLY A 243 27.80 43.87 0.55
N ARG A 244 27.98 44.24 -0.73
CA ARG A 244 29.06 43.74 -1.62
C ARG A 244 30.48 43.92 -1.07
N ASN A 245 30.69 44.93 -0.23
CA ASN A 245 32.00 45.28 0.33
C ASN A 245 32.27 44.59 1.68
N VAL A 246 31.27 43.93 2.26
CA VAL A 246 31.35 43.32 3.60
C VAL A 246 31.20 41.81 3.52
N PHE A 247 30.22 41.31 2.75
CA PHE A 247 29.92 39.90 2.64
C PHE A 247 30.13 39.38 1.21
N ALA A 248 30.85 38.26 1.08
CA ALA A 248 30.88 37.52 -0.17
C ALA A 248 29.50 36.92 -0.50
N PHE A 249 29.17 36.79 -1.79
CA PHE A 249 27.88 36.25 -2.26
C PHE A 249 27.50 34.92 -1.61
N LYS A 250 28.45 33.97 -1.51
CA LYS A 250 28.23 32.65 -0.90
C LYS A 250 27.86 32.74 0.58
N SER A 251 28.56 33.59 1.34
CA SER A 251 28.30 33.80 2.76
C SER A 251 26.92 34.42 2.96
N MET A 252 26.58 35.42 2.12
CA MET A 252 25.28 36.07 2.17
C MET A 252 24.14 35.10 1.83
N ALA A 253 24.27 34.33 0.75
CA ALA A 253 23.32 33.29 0.38
C ALA A 253 23.06 32.31 1.52
N TRP A 254 24.11 31.81 2.16
CA TRP A 254 23.99 30.89 3.28
C TRP A 254 23.29 31.52 4.50
N ILE A 255 23.57 32.79 4.81
CA ILE A 255 22.90 33.48 5.92
C ILE A 255 21.41 33.70 5.62
N LEU A 256 21.06 34.20 4.43
CA LEU A 256 19.65 34.35 4.04
C LEU A 256 18.92 33.01 4.05
N THR A 257 19.57 31.93 3.62
CA THR A 257 18.98 30.57 3.69
C THR A 257 18.71 30.17 5.14
N LYS A 258 19.65 30.39 6.06
CA LYS A 258 19.42 30.10 7.50
C LYS A 258 18.22 30.86 8.05
N ILE A 259 18.07 32.14 7.69
CA ILE A 259 16.93 32.97 8.09
C ILE A 259 15.64 32.43 7.50
N PHE A 260 15.64 32.06 6.21
CA PHE A 260 14.48 31.49 5.54
C PHE A 260 13.98 30.19 6.21
N TYR A 261 14.88 29.33 6.67
CA TYR A 261 14.55 28.12 7.43
C TYR A 261 14.23 28.37 8.92
N GLY A 262 14.06 29.63 9.35
CA GLY A 262 13.56 29.98 10.68
C GLY A 262 14.60 30.52 11.65
N SER A 263 15.86 30.70 11.25
CA SER A 263 16.89 31.31 12.11
C SER A 263 16.83 32.85 12.08
N ALA A 264 15.67 33.42 12.40
CA ALA A 264 15.45 34.87 12.40
C ALA A 264 16.46 35.69 13.23
N PRO A 265 16.94 35.24 14.42
CA PRO A 265 17.90 36.01 15.23
C PRO A 265 19.19 36.38 14.49
N ILE A 266 19.68 35.50 13.61
CA ILE A 266 20.89 35.73 12.82
C ILE A 266 20.75 36.99 11.97
N GLY A 267 19.57 37.21 11.37
CA GLY A 267 19.30 38.41 10.58
C GLY A 267 19.39 39.68 11.42
N PHE A 268 18.92 39.64 12.67
CA PHE A 268 18.99 40.80 13.56
C PHE A 268 20.42 41.15 13.99
N GLU A 269 21.29 40.16 14.13
CA GLU A 269 22.69 40.35 14.50
C GLU A 269 23.52 40.97 13.36
N ILE A 270 23.22 40.60 12.10
CA ILE A 270 24.00 41.04 10.95
C ILE A 270 23.43 42.28 10.24
N MET A 271 22.18 42.69 10.50
CA MET A 271 21.51 43.72 9.70
C MET A 271 22.30 45.04 9.60
N ASN A 272 22.91 45.47 10.71
CA ASN A 272 23.68 46.72 10.78
C ASN A 272 25.06 46.61 10.12
N GLN A 273 25.54 45.38 9.92
CA GLN A 273 26.84 45.10 9.31
C GLN A 273 26.76 45.12 7.78
N ILE A 274 25.59 44.84 7.20
CA ILE A 274 25.37 44.85 5.75
C ILE A 274 25.46 46.28 5.22
N ASP A 275 24.65 47.15 5.79
CA ASP A 275 24.66 48.59 5.59
C ASP A 275 23.92 49.23 6.77
N PRO A 276 24.49 50.24 7.46
CA PRO A 276 23.86 50.84 8.64
C PRO A 276 22.48 51.45 8.40
N PHE A 277 22.15 51.84 7.16
CA PHE A 277 20.91 52.53 6.83
C PHE A 277 19.90 51.64 6.11
N PHE A 278 20.33 50.94 5.05
CA PHE A 278 19.47 50.07 4.23
C PHE A 278 19.33 48.66 4.80
N GLY A 279 20.33 48.15 5.52
CA GLY A 279 20.35 46.79 6.05
C GLY A 279 19.18 46.49 7.01
N PRO A 280 18.96 47.31 8.06
CA PRO A 280 17.88 47.11 9.02
C PRO A 280 16.47 47.02 8.41
N PRO A 281 16.01 48.00 7.59
CA PRO A 281 14.67 47.93 7.02
C PRO A 281 14.51 46.75 6.04
N LEU A 282 15.50 46.48 5.19
CA LEU A 282 15.48 45.34 4.27
C LEU A 282 15.41 44.01 5.02
N MET A 283 16.16 43.87 6.12
CA MET A 283 16.22 42.62 6.88
C MET A 283 14.94 42.36 7.66
N ILE A 284 14.34 43.40 8.26
CA ILE A 284 13.05 43.27 8.93
C ILE A 284 11.97 42.88 7.93
N ILE A 285 11.94 43.51 6.74
CA ILE A 285 10.99 43.14 5.67
C ILE A 285 11.21 41.68 5.25
N PHE A 286 12.46 41.26 5.02
CA PHE A 286 12.77 39.90 4.62
C PHE A 286 12.38 38.85 5.67
N ILE A 287 12.69 39.07 6.95
CA ILE A 287 12.30 38.17 8.05
C ILE A 287 10.78 38.10 8.14
N THR A 288 10.10 39.24 8.07
CA THR A 288 8.64 39.29 8.20
C THR A 288 7.97 38.55 7.04
N LEU A 289 8.45 38.82 5.81
CA LEU A 289 7.93 38.19 4.60
C LEU A 289 8.22 36.69 4.58
N SER A 290 9.43 36.26 4.93
CA SER A 290 9.80 34.83 4.92
C SER A 290 9.11 34.03 6.03
N SER A 291 9.25 34.46 7.29
CA SER A 291 8.83 33.67 8.45
C SER A 291 7.33 33.72 8.72
N PHE A 292 6.67 34.85 8.48
CA PHE A 292 5.22 34.96 8.71
C PHE A 292 4.41 34.75 7.44
N LEU A 293 4.73 35.47 6.36
CA LEU A 293 3.93 35.41 5.14
C LEU A 293 4.22 34.12 4.37
N LEU A 294 5.47 33.84 4.00
CA LEU A 294 5.79 32.68 3.17
C LEU A 294 5.62 31.37 3.95
N MET A 295 6.30 31.20 5.08
CA MET A 295 6.19 29.97 5.87
C MET A 295 4.77 29.75 6.43
N GLY A 296 4.08 30.83 6.84
CA GLY A 296 2.69 30.76 7.30
C GLY A 296 1.72 30.37 6.19
N SER A 297 1.83 31.00 5.01
CA SER A 297 0.98 30.63 3.86
C SER A 297 1.29 29.23 3.33
N LEU A 298 2.54 28.78 3.35
CA LEU A 298 2.93 27.40 3.03
C LEU A 298 2.24 26.39 3.96
N THR A 299 2.28 26.64 5.27
CA THR A 299 1.62 25.79 6.27
C THR A 299 0.11 25.77 6.05
N GLY A 300 -0.51 26.93 5.78
CA GLY A 300 -1.93 27.03 5.47
C GLY A 300 -2.33 26.29 4.19
N MET A 301 -1.53 26.40 3.13
CA MET A 301 -1.74 25.71 1.87
C MET A 301 -1.63 24.19 2.04
N LEU A 302 -0.62 23.71 2.76
CA LEU A 302 -0.44 22.29 3.05
C LEU A 302 -1.64 21.74 3.84
N SER A 303 -2.11 22.47 4.85
CA SER A 303 -3.30 22.08 5.64
C SER A 303 -4.58 21.99 4.78
N ASN A 304 -4.79 22.97 3.90
CA ASN A 304 -5.92 22.96 2.97
C ASN A 304 -5.82 21.80 1.96
N SER A 305 -4.62 21.56 1.41
CA SER A 305 -4.37 20.46 0.47
C SER A 305 -4.58 19.10 1.15
N PHE A 306 -4.07 18.92 2.37
CA PHE A 306 -4.30 17.70 3.17
C PHE A 306 -5.79 17.42 3.36
N SER A 307 -6.55 18.43 3.78
CA SER A 307 -7.99 18.31 4.04
C SER A 307 -8.79 17.94 2.78
N ARG A 308 -8.37 18.45 1.61
CA ARG A 308 -8.98 18.12 0.32
C ARG A 308 -8.61 16.72 -0.16
N VAL A 309 -7.39 16.26 0.10
CA VAL A 309 -6.90 14.98 -0.43
C VAL A 309 -7.33 13.80 0.45
N ILE A 310 -7.37 13.96 1.78
CA ILE A 310 -7.70 12.87 2.70
C ILE A 310 -9.11 12.29 2.47
N THR A 311 -10.05 13.10 1.97
CA THR A 311 -11.42 12.65 1.65
C THR A 311 -11.47 11.63 0.52
N HIS A 312 -10.53 11.71 -0.44
CA HIS A 312 -10.41 10.79 -1.57
C HIS A 312 -9.29 9.76 -1.38
N ALA A 313 -8.39 9.98 -0.41
CA ALA A 313 -7.24 9.12 -0.17
C ALA A 313 -7.60 7.68 0.20
N LYS A 314 -8.76 7.45 0.83
CA LYS A 314 -9.25 6.09 1.10
C LYS A 314 -9.58 5.32 -0.19
N GLU A 315 -10.25 5.97 -1.14
CA GLU A 315 -10.56 5.35 -2.43
C GLU A 315 -9.28 5.09 -3.22
N GLU A 316 -8.34 6.03 -3.19
CA GLU A 316 -7.02 5.87 -3.81
C GLU A 316 -6.22 4.72 -3.19
N TYR A 317 -6.19 4.63 -1.86
CA TYR A 317 -5.54 3.53 -1.15
C TYR A 317 -6.14 2.18 -1.53
N LEU A 318 -7.47 2.06 -1.49
CA LEU A 318 -8.15 0.81 -1.85
C LEU A 318 -7.89 0.44 -3.30
N TYR A 319 -7.85 1.41 -4.21
CA TYR A 319 -7.45 1.21 -5.60
C TYR A 319 -6.01 0.68 -5.70
N VAL A 320 -5.02 1.35 -5.10
CA VAL A 320 -3.61 0.92 -5.13
C VAL A 320 -3.43 -0.47 -4.52
N TYR A 321 -4.10 -0.74 -3.40
CA TYR A 321 -4.13 -2.08 -2.79
C TYR A 321 -4.71 -3.13 -3.74
N SER A 322 -5.80 -2.81 -4.45
CA SER A 322 -6.43 -3.72 -5.42
C SER A 322 -5.50 -4.04 -6.59
N VAL A 323 -4.87 -3.01 -7.18
CA VAL A 323 -3.89 -3.16 -8.26
C VAL A 323 -2.75 -4.06 -7.81
N TYR A 324 -2.19 -3.79 -6.63
CA TYR A 324 -1.11 -4.59 -6.06
C TYR A 324 -1.49 -6.07 -5.87
N VAL A 325 -2.65 -6.36 -5.29
CA VAL A 325 -3.12 -7.74 -5.09
C VAL A 325 -3.35 -8.45 -6.42
N LEU A 326 -3.92 -7.76 -7.41
CA LEU A 326 -4.17 -8.32 -8.73
C LEU A 326 -2.86 -8.57 -9.48
N GLU A 327 -1.91 -7.65 -9.47
CA GLU A 327 -0.59 -7.82 -10.07
C GLU A 327 0.18 -8.98 -9.42
N ALA A 328 0.23 -9.02 -8.09
CA ALA A 328 0.91 -10.08 -7.35
C ALA A 328 0.27 -11.46 -7.58
N SER A 329 -1.06 -11.52 -7.80
CA SER A 329 -1.79 -12.77 -8.00
C SER A 329 -1.87 -13.21 -9.46
N THR A 330 -1.57 -12.35 -10.43
CA THR A 330 -1.67 -12.66 -11.87
C THR A 330 -0.32 -12.82 -12.54
N SER A 331 0.70 -12.17 -11.99
CA SER A 331 2.07 -12.28 -12.45
C SER A 331 2.59 -13.71 -12.30
N ASN A 332 3.40 -14.13 -13.27
CA ASN A 332 4.04 -15.44 -13.28
C ASN A 332 5.24 -15.49 -12.29
N ARG A 333 5.15 -14.75 -11.17
CA ARG A 333 6.21 -14.53 -10.18
C ARG A 333 6.74 -15.83 -9.57
N LEU A 334 5.96 -16.92 -9.57
CA LEU A 334 6.47 -18.21 -9.10
C LEU A 334 7.45 -18.89 -10.07
N THR A 335 7.62 -18.38 -11.29
CA THR A 335 8.80 -18.73 -12.10
C THR A 335 10.05 -17.99 -11.63
N HIS A 336 9.90 -16.81 -11.01
CA HIS A 336 10.96 -16.08 -10.34
C HIS A 336 11.20 -16.69 -8.95
N PHE A 337 12.46 -17.01 -8.68
CA PHE A 337 12.89 -17.49 -7.38
C PHE A 337 12.92 -16.30 -6.44
N TYR A 338 12.60 -16.50 -5.16
CA TYR A 338 12.73 -15.40 -4.22
C TYR A 338 14.18 -15.01 -3.95
N PRO A 339 14.51 -13.71 -3.82
CA PRO A 339 15.80 -13.28 -3.30
C PRO A 339 16.10 -13.87 -1.92
N PRO A 340 17.34 -14.31 -1.60
CA PRO A 340 18.54 -14.35 -2.45
C PRO A 340 18.69 -15.63 -3.30
N PHE A 341 17.73 -16.57 -3.22
CA PHE A 341 17.76 -17.82 -3.99
C PHE A 341 17.62 -17.61 -5.50
N ASN A 342 17.23 -16.41 -5.92
CA ASN A 342 17.23 -15.96 -7.31
C ASN A 342 18.60 -16.02 -7.98
N LEU A 343 19.68 -15.69 -7.26
CA LEU A 343 21.04 -15.81 -7.76
C LEU A 343 21.43 -17.27 -8.01
N LEU A 344 21.03 -18.18 -7.12
CA LEU A 344 21.32 -19.62 -7.28
C LEU A 344 20.67 -20.15 -8.56
N ALA A 345 19.44 -19.73 -8.84
CA ALA A 345 18.76 -20.07 -10.08
C ALA A 345 19.45 -19.45 -11.31
N LEU A 346 19.91 -18.21 -11.23
CA LEU A 346 20.66 -17.57 -12.31
C LEU A 346 21.97 -18.31 -12.60
N VAL A 347 22.77 -18.62 -11.58
CA VAL A 347 24.08 -19.25 -11.72
C VAL A 347 23.95 -20.67 -12.28
N LEU A 348 22.95 -21.44 -11.83
CA LEU A 348 22.77 -22.82 -12.27
C LEU A 348 22.12 -22.92 -13.66
N PHE A 349 21.13 -22.09 -13.98
CA PHE A 349 20.32 -22.28 -15.19
C PHE A 349 20.70 -21.37 -16.36
N ARG A 350 21.24 -20.16 -16.13
CA ARG A 350 21.54 -19.22 -17.22
C ARG A 350 22.73 -19.66 -18.09
N PRO A 351 23.86 -20.14 -17.53
CA PRO A 351 24.96 -20.67 -18.35
C PRO A 351 24.53 -21.90 -19.15
N TRP A 352 23.70 -22.76 -18.55
CA TRP A 352 23.24 -24.00 -19.17
C TRP A 352 22.30 -23.76 -20.37
N ARG A 353 21.59 -22.63 -20.39
CA ARG A 353 20.76 -22.20 -21.55
C ARG A 353 21.60 -21.84 -22.78
N LEU A 354 22.84 -21.41 -22.62
CA LEU A 354 23.74 -21.09 -23.75
C LEU A 354 24.27 -22.36 -24.44
N PHE A 355 24.30 -23.48 -23.73
CA PHE A 355 24.80 -24.76 -24.25
C PHE A 355 23.68 -25.72 -24.70
N PHE A 356 22.46 -25.59 -24.19
CA PHE A 356 21.34 -26.48 -24.50
C PHE A 356 20.07 -25.70 -24.86
N THR A 357 19.56 -25.92 -26.08
CA THR A 357 18.25 -25.40 -26.53
C THR A 357 17.12 -26.06 -25.72
N ALA A 358 16.08 -25.29 -25.41
CA ALA A 358 15.09 -25.55 -24.38
C ALA A 358 14.40 -26.94 -24.43
N ASP A 359 14.90 -27.88 -23.63
CA ASP A 359 14.24 -29.16 -23.35
C ASP A 359 13.21 -29.05 -22.20
N GLU A 360 12.12 -29.80 -22.28
CA GLU A 360 11.15 -29.99 -21.18
C GLU A 360 11.84 -30.38 -19.85
N LYS A 361 12.99 -31.06 -19.95
CA LYS A 361 13.86 -31.43 -18.82
C LYS A 361 14.46 -30.22 -18.10
N PHE A 362 14.73 -29.11 -18.79
CA PHE A 362 15.22 -27.86 -18.20
C PHE A 362 14.14 -27.17 -17.38
N ARG A 363 12.90 -27.16 -17.90
CA ARG A 363 11.73 -26.64 -17.19
C ARG A 363 11.39 -27.51 -15.97
N ALA A 364 11.50 -28.83 -16.10
CA ALA A 364 11.35 -29.76 -14.98
C ALA A 364 12.46 -29.58 -13.93
N GLY A 365 13.72 -29.39 -14.34
CA GLY A 365 14.85 -29.11 -13.45
C GLY A 365 14.69 -27.80 -12.68
N ARG A 366 14.21 -26.73 -13.33
CA ARG A 366 13.87 -25.45 -12.68
C ARG A 366 12.76 -25.63 -11.63
N ILE A 367 11.72 -26.40 -11.95
CA ILE A 367 10.63 -26.71 -11.02
C ILE A 367 11.15 -27.56 -9.84
N MET A 368 12.06 -28.52 -10.08
CA MET A 368 12.66 -29.32 -9.02
C MET A 368 13.55 -28.46 -8.10
N LEU A 369 14.40 -27.60 -8.66
CA LEU A 369 15.22 -26.69 -7.85
C LEU A 369 14.33 -25.75 -7.05
N LEU A 370 13.27 -25.21 -7.66
CA LEU A 370 12.32 -24.34 -6.97
C LEU A 370 11.63 -25.08 -5.81
N LYS A 371 11.21 -26.34 -6.05
CA LYS A 371 10.67 -27.18 -4.99
C LYS A 371 11.69 -27.40 -3.87
N ALA A 372 12.95 -27.67 -4.20
CA ALA A 372 14.00 -27.92 -3.21
C ALA A 372 14.33 -26.68 -2.36
N THR A 373 14.51 -25.52 -3.00
CA THR A 373 14.87 -24.27 -2.30
C THR A 373 13.71 -23.69 -1.48
N HIS A 374 12.47 -23.84 -1.96
CA HIS A 374 11.28 -23.26 -1.31
C HIS A 374 10.55 -24.27 -0.40
N TRP A 375 10.98 -25.53 -0.33
CA TRP A 375 10.37 -26.52 0.57
C TRP A 375 10.34 -26.09 2.05
N PRO A 376 11.43 -25.51 2.63
CA PRO A 376 11.41 -25.03 4.02
C PRO A 376 10.38 -23.92 4.22
N ILE A 377 10.28 -22.99 3.26
CA ILE A 377 9.35 -21.87 3.30
C ILE A 377 7.90 -22.39 3.25
N VAL A 378 7.60 -23.34 2.37
CA VAL A 378 6.28 -23.99 2.27
C VAL A 378 5.95 -24.74 3.56
N GLY A 379 6.93 -25.39 4.18
CA GLY A 379 6.76 -26.06 5.47
C GLY A 379 6.31 -25.08 6.57
N ILE A 380 6.96 -23.92 6.66
CA ILE A 380 6.61 -22.85 7.61
C ILE A 380 5.20 -22.32 7.33
N ILE A 381 4.85 -22.06 6.06
CA ILE A 381 3.51 -21.58 5.67
C ILE A 381 2.44 -22.61 6.06
N LYS A 382 2.68 -23.89 5.80
CA LYS A 382 1.73 -24.96 6.14
C LYS A 382 1.56 -25.08 7.65
N LEU A 383 2.64 -24.94 8.42
CA LEU A 383 2.59 -24.94 9.88
C LEU A 383 1.81 -23.72 10.42
N TYR A 384 2.01 -22.56 9.82
CA TYR A 384 1.27 -21.33 10.13
C TYR A 384 -0.24 -21.47 9.85
N GLU A 385 -0.62 -22.01 8.70
CA GLU A 385 -2.03 -22.25 8.35
C GLU A 385 -2.67 -23.32 9.25
N MET A 386 -1.91 -24.36 9.61
CA MET A 386 -2.37 -25.39 10.54
C MET A 386 -2.62 -24.83 11.95
N TYR A 387 -1.76 -23.90 12.40
CA TYR A 387 -1.89 -23.23 13.70
C TYR A 387 -3.06 -22.24 13.76
N ARG A 388 -3.39 -21.55 12.65
CA ARG A 388 -4.43 -20.51 12.61
C ARG A 388 -5.88 -21.03 12.56
N LYS A 389 -6.08 -22.35 12.69
CA LYS A 389 -7.34 -23.15 12.60
C LYS A 389 -7.89 -23.40 11.18
N PRO A 390 -8.42 -24.61 10.88
CA PRO A 390 -8.96 -24.98 9.57
C PRO A 390 -10.45 -24.66 9.34
N GLY A 391 -11.17 -24.09 10.31
CA GLY A 391 -12.65 -24.11 10.35
C GLY A 391 -13.38 -22.77 10.24
N ALA A 392 -12.70 -21.61 10.28
CA ALA A 392 -13.39 -20.31 10.25
C ALA A 392 -13.72 -19.81 8.82
N VAL A 393 -13.03 -20.34 7.81
CA VAL A 393 -13.14 -19.86 6.42
C VAL A 393 -14.31 -20.50 5.66
N GLU A 394 -14.70 -21.74 6.00
CA GLU A 394 -15.83 -22.40 5.34
C GLU A 394 -17.17 -21.71 5.64
N ASP A 395 -17.33 -21.12 6.84
CA ASP A 395 -18.59 -20.50 7.27
C ASP A 395 -18.78 -19.06 6.75
N GLU A 396 -17.72 -18.25 6.62
CA GLU A 396 -17.86 -16.83 6.21
C GLU A 396 -18.14 -16.65 4.69
N PHE A 397 -17.76 -17.64 3.88
CA PHE A 397 -17.99 -17.67 2.43
C PHE A 397 -19.02 -18.72 2.00
N ALA A 398 -19.63 -19.47 2.93
CA ALA A 398 -20.76 -20.34 2.64
C ALA A 398 -21.94 -19.58 1.98
N GLY A 399 -22.10 -18.29 2.29
CA GLY A 399 -23.10 -17.42 1.64
C GLY A 399 -22.84 -17.11 0.16
N PHE A 400 -21.60 -17.28 -0.35
CA PHE A 400 -21.27 -17.13 -1.77
C PHE A 400 -21.37 -18.44 -2.56
N LYS A 401 -21.46 -19.58 -1.89
CA LYS A 401 -21.87 -20.84 -2.53
C LYS A 401 -23.36 -20.72 -2.83
N GLY A 402 -23.69 -20.28 -4.05
CA GLY A 402 -25.04 -20.41 -4.60
C GLY A 402 -25.57 -21.84 -4.38
N PRO A 403 -26.90 -22.03 -4.31
CA PRO A 403 -27.50 -23.28 -3.84
C PRO A 403 -26.90 -24.46 -4.58
N SER A 404 -26.13 -25.27 -3.85
CA SER A 404 -25.59 -26.52 -4.37
C SER A 404 -26.79 -27.37 -4.75
N ARG A 405 -27.01 -27.58 -6.05
CA ARG A 405 -27.92 -28.62 -6.54
C ARG A 405 -27.35 -29.95 -6.05
N SER A 406 -27.79 -30.38 -4.88
CA SER A 406 -27.59 -31.74 -4.41
C SER A 406 -28.27 -32.66 -5.41
N SER A 407 -27.47 -33.25 -6.30
CA SER A 407 -27.88 -34.38 -7.13
C SER A 407 -28.15 -35.56 -6.20
N ARG A 408 -29.38 -35.65 -5.70
CA ARG A 408 -29.85 -36.81 -4.94
C ARG A 408 -30.10 -37.94 -5.94
N ARG A 409 -29.08 -38.78 -6.15
CA ARG A 409 -29.19 -40.02 -6.91
C ARG A 409 -29.57 -41.17 -5.98
N ASN A 410 -30.81 -41.63 -6.14
CA ASN A 410 -31.45 -42.90 -5.76
C ASN A 410 -30.81 -43.83 -4.72
N GLY A 411 -31.64 -44.21 -3.74
CA GLY A 411 -31.58 -45.48 -3.03
C GLY A 411 -33.00 -45.88 -2.59
N ARG A 412 -33.69 -46.67 -3.41
CA ARG A 412 -34.95 -47.35 -3.06
C ARG A 412 -34.65 -48.39 -1.97
N HIS A 413 -35.38 -48.36 -0.86
CA HIS A 413 -35.80 -49.59 -0.17
C HIS A 413 -37.16 -49.35 0.47
N ALA A 414 -38.16 -50.06 -0.05
CA ALA A 414 -39.49 -50.18 0.52
C ALA A 414 -39.46 -51.27 1.58
N ILE A 415 -39.97 -50.98 2.78
CA ILE A 415 -40.59 -51.98 3.65
C ILE A 415 -41.86 -51.34 4.19
N ALA A 416 -42.99 -51.95 3.83
CA ALA A 416 -44.32 -51.63 4.30
C ALA A 416 -44.58 -52.39 5.61
N GLN A 417 -45.23 -51.75 6.58
CA GLN A 417 -46.11 -52.45 7.51
C GLN A 417 -47.23 -51.54 8.03
N LYS A 418 -48.38 -52.18 8.24
CA LYS A 418 -49.77 -51.70 8.28
C LYS A 418 -50.25 -51.30 9.69
N ARG A 419 -51.27 -50.41 9.69
CA ARG A 419 -52.49 -50.34 10.55
C ARG A 419 -52.27 -50.12 12.07
N SER A 420 -53.12 -49.42 12.84
CA SER A 420 -54.53 -49.00 12.69
C SER A 420 -54.84 -47.80 13.62
N GLU A 421 -55.85 -47.02 13.20
CA GLU A 421 -57.01 -46.44 13.93
C GLU A 421 -57.04 -46.56 15.48
N SER A 422 -57.47 -45.60 16.31
CA SER A 422 -58.58 -44.64 16.18
C SER A 422 -58.64 -43.62 17.35
N ASN A 423 -59.20 -42.44 17.06
CA ASN A 423 -60.25 -41.71 17.82
C ASN A 423 -60.00 -40.87 19.10
N ILE A 424 -60.57 -39.65 19.01
CA ILE A 424 -61.25 -38.79 20.01
C ILE A 424 -60.41 -37.74 20.77
N GLY A 425 -60.76 -36.47 20.51
CA GLY A 425 -61.21 -35.56 21.59
C GLY A 425 -60.38 -34.30 21.89
N GLY A 426 -60.96 -33.13 21.62
CA GLY A 426 -61.13 -32.07 22.64
C GLY A 426 -59.96 -31.11 22.96
N GLN A 427 -60.06 -29.89 22.40
CA GLN A 427 -59.98 -28.58 23.08
C GLN A 427 -59.03 -28.34 24.28
N THR A 428 -58.09 -27.39 24.04
CA THR A 428 -57.78 -26.16 24.81
C THR A 428 -57.77 -26.18 26.36
N LEU A 429 -56.64 -25.76 26.97
CA LEU A 429 -56.50 -24.57 27.85
C LEU A 429 -55.14 -24.57 28.62
N SER A 430 -54.65 -23.35 28.88
CA SER A 430 -53.38 -22.91 29.51
C SER A 430 -53.30 -23.20 31.04
N PRO A 431 -52.46 -22.51 31.86
CA PRO A 431 -51.00 -22.64 32.09
C PRO A 431 -50.62 -22.84 33.61
N ARG A 432 -49.32 -23.12 33.90
CA ARG A 432 -48.56 -23.17 35.20
C ARG A 432 -47.88 -24.53 35.34
N GLY A 433 -46.64 -24.71 35.82
CA GLY A 433 -45.66 -23.85 36.47
C GLY A 433 -44.76 -24.76 37.36
N ARG A 434 -43.46 -24.43 37.49
CA ARG A 434 -42.40 -25.07 38.32
C ARG A 434 -41.96 -26.47 37.89
N ALA A 435 -40.73 -26.94 38.13
CA ALA A 435 -39.40 -26.40 38.42
C ALA A 435 -38.53 -27.66 38.56
N ASN A 436 -37.35 -27.74 37.94
CA ASN A 436 -36.22 -28.49 38.51
C ASN A 436 -34.93 -28.09 37.79
N GLY A 437 -33.96 -27.61 38.57
CA GLY A 437 -32.72 -27.06 38.09
C GLY A 437 -31.60 -28.08 37.90
N ARG A 438 -30.56 -27.65 37.18
CA ARG A 438 -29.17 -27.90 37.57
C ARG A 438 -28.24 -26.87 36.90
N SER A 439 -27.41 -26.32 37.77
CA SER A 439 -26.32 -25.34 37.65
C SER A 439 -25.36 -25.52 36.47
N ILE A 440 -25.05 -24.41 35.80
CA ILE A 440 -23.72 -24.12 35.25
C ILE A 440 -23.34 -22.72 35.74
N GLU A 441 -22.24 -22.63 36.48
CA GLU A 441 -21.64 -21.39 36.98
C GLU A 441 -21.23 -20.49 35.82
N VAL A 442 -21.74 -19.25 35.80
CA VAL A 442 -21.21 -18.17 34.98
C VAL A 442 -20.28 -17.37 35.88
N ARG A 443 -19.00 -17.31 35.48
CA ARG A 443 -17.97 -16.47 36.08
C ARG A 443 -18.14 -15.07 35.49
N GLU A 444 -18.54 -14.12 36.33
CA GLU A 444 -18.49 -12.69 36.04
C GLU A 444 -17.01 -12.28 35.91
N ASP A 445 -16.62 -11.80 34.73
CA ASP A 445 -15.58 -10.78 34.49
C ASP A 445 -15.39 -10.67 32.96
N ASP A 446 -16.02 -9.64 32.38
CA ASP A 446 -15.54 -8.84 31.23
C ASP A 446 -16.73 -8.04 30.68
N VAL A 447 -16.97 -6.87 31.29
CA VAL A 447 -17.86 -5.84 30.73
C VAL A 447 -17.05 -5.13 29.64
N ASP A 448 -17.17 -5.60 28.41
CA ASP A 448 -16.61 -4.91 27.24
C ASP A 448 -17.18 -3.49 27.17
N ALA A 449 -16.29 -2.49 27.20
CA ALA A 449 -16.65 -1.10 26.98
C ALA A 449 -17.22 -0.95 25.56
N PRO A 450 -18.35 -0.24 25.37
CA PRO A 450 -18.97 -0.12 24.06
C PRO A 450 -18.02 0.54 23.07
N THR A 451 -17.95 -0.04 21.88
CA THR A 451 -17.02 0.35 20.81
C THR A 451 -17.32 1.80 20.38
N ALA A 452 -16.30 2.59 20.01
CA ALA A 452 -16.49 4.00 19.62
C ALA A 452 -17.54 4.19 18.49
N MET A 453 -17.74 3.19 17.64
CA MET A 453 -18.82 3.19 16.64
C MET A 453 -20.21 3.01 17.24
N GLU A 454 -20.38 2.21 18.28
CA GLU A 454 -21.67 2.00 18.97
C GLU A 454 -22.06 3.25 19.77
N VAL A 455 -21.07 3.93 20.38
CA VAL A 455 -21.27 5.24 21.02
C VAL A 455 -21.67 6.30 19.99
N GLN A 456 -21.05 6.32 18.81
CA GLN A 456 -21.43 7.24 17.74
C GLN A 456 -22.83 6.92 17.17
N LEU A 457 -23.20 5.65 17.04
CA LEU A 457 -24.48 5.22 16.50
C LEU A 457 -25.64 5.49 17.48
N THR A 458 -25.40 5.31 18.78
CA THR A 458 -26.35 5.69 19.84
C THR A 458 -26.50 7.21 19.94
N GLU A 459 -25.43 7.98 19.78
CA GLU A 459 -25.51 9.44 19.75
C GLU A 459 -26.20 9.99 18.49
N LEU A 460 -26.01 9.35 17.34
CA LEU A 460 -26.70 9.71 16.10
C LEU A 460 -28.22 9.46 16.22
N ASN A 461 -28.61 8.29 16.74
CA ASN A 461 -30.03 7.97 16.99
C ASN A 461 -30.66 8.95 17.98
N ARG A 462 -29.94 9.32 19.05
CA ARG A 462 -30.42 10.33 20.02
C ARG A 462 -30.63 11.70 19.37
N LYS A 463 -29.76 12.12 18.46
CA LYS A 463 -29.91 13.40 17.72
C LYS A 463 -31.09 13.35 16.74
N ILE A 464 -31.34 12.20 16.12
CA ILE A 464 -32.51 11.98 15.26
C ILE A 464 -33.81 12.07 16.07
N ASP A 465 -33.86 11.47 17.25
CA ASP A 465 -35.05 11.55 18.12
C ASP A 465 -35.32 12.98 18.61
N GLN A 466 -34.25 13.73 18.95
CA GLN A 466 -34.37 15.13 19.34
C GLN A 466 -34.86 16.02 18.19
N LEU A 467 -34.35 15.81 16.98
CA LEU A 467 -34.81 16.55 15.79
C LEU A 467 -36.26 16.20 15.46
N THR A 468 -36.64 14.92 15.54
CA THR A 468 -38.01 14.47 15.33
C THR A 468 -38.96 15.12 16.33
N ALA A 469 -38.59 15.18 17.61
CA ALA A 469 -39.38 15.83 18.66
C ALA A 469 -39.52 17.35 18.42
N VAL A 470 -38.45 18.04 18.01
CA VAL A 470 -38.52 19.48 17.69
C VAL A 470 -39.45 19.73 16.50
N ILE A 471 -39.40 18.88 15.47
CA ILE A 471 -40.27 18.99 14.30
C ILE A 471 -41.74 18.80 14.68
N THR A 472 -42.07 17.80 15.51
CA THR A 472 -43.46 17.62 15.99
C THR A 472 -43.92 18.81 16.82
N THR A 473 -43.09 19.35 17.73
CA THR A 473 -43.48 20.55 18.49
C THR A 473 -43.65 21.80 17.61
N MET A 474 -42.88 21.94 16.54
CA MET A 474 -43.06 23.02 15.55
C MET A 474 -44.36 22.85 14.76
N GLN A 475 -44.69 21.62 14.35
CA GLN A 475 -45.96 21.33 13.66
C GLN A 475 -47.17 21.58 14.57
N GLU A 476 -47.10 21.19 15.85
CA GLU A 476 -48.16 21.49 16.82
C GLU A 476 -48.31 22.99 17.06
N LYS A 477 -47.21 23.74 17.14
CA LYS A 477 -47.26 25.21 17.24
C LYS A 477 -47.86 25.86 15.99
N GLN A 478 -47.52 25.39 14.79
CA GLN A 478 -48.14 25.86 13.54
C GLN A 478 -49.63 25.52 13.46
N ALA A 479 -50.05 24.36 13.94
CA ALA A 479 -51.46 24.00 14.02
C ALA A 479 -52.24 24.86 15.04
N SER A 480 -51.61 25.24 16.16
CA SER A 480 -52.24 26.10 17.18
C SER A 480 -52.27 27.60 16.83
N GLY A 481 -51.38 28.07 15.94
CA GLY A 481 -51.29 29.47 15.53
C GLY A 481 -52.33 29.93 14.49
N ASN A 482 -53.06 29.01 13.86
CA ASN A 482 -54.04 29.32 12.81
C ASN A 482 -55.49 29.49 13.33
N GLY A 483 -55.69 29.54 14.65
CA GLY A 483 -57.03 29.52 15.29
C GLY A 483 -57.53 30.84 15.91
N SER A 484 -56.77 31.94 15.89
CA SER A 484 -57.19 33.19 16.55
C SER A 484 -56.83 34.43 15.73
N GLY A 485 -57.81 34.96 14.98
CA GLY A 485 -57.62 36.22 14.24
C GLY A 485 -58.72 36.58 13.25
N SER A 486 -60.00 36.37 13.58
CA SER A 486 -61.13 36.92 12.80
C SER A 486 -61.74 38.13 13.52
N SER A 487 -61.26 39.35 13.23
CA SER A 487 -62.05 40.59 13.36
C SER A 487 -61.24 41.81 12.93
N SER A 488 -61.52 42.36 11.75
CA SER A 488 -61.86 43.78 11.56
C SER A 488 -61.77 44.16 10.08
N THR A 489 -62.93 44.21 9.43
CA THR A 489 -63.23 44.96 8.22
C THR A 489 -62.90 46.45 8.41
N GLY A 490 -62.26 47.07 7.42
CA GLY A 490 -61.96 48.51 7.42
C GLY A 490 -61.49 48.99 6.06
N THR A 491 -62.47 49.30 5.21
CA THR A 491 -62.41 49.92 3.89
C THR A 491 -61.68 51.28 3.93
N THR A 492 -60.77 51.50 2.98
CA THR A 492 -60.32 52.82 2.48
C THR A 492 -61.53 53.59 1.90
N PRO A 493 -61.55 54.94 1.81
CA PRO A 493 -60.63 55.68 0.94
C PRO A 493 -60.29 57.15 1.32
N ALA A 494 -59.36 57.73 0.55
CA ALA A 494 -58.96 59.15 0.44
C ALA A 494 -58.11 59.75 1.56
#